data_AF-A0A225SM40-F1
#
_entry.id   AF-A0A225SM40-F1
#
_cell.length_a   1.000
_cell.length_b   1.000
_cell.length_c   1.000
_cell.angle_alpha   90.00
_cell.angle_beta   90.00
_cell.angle_gamma   90.00
#
_symmetry.space_group_name_H-M   'P 1'
#
loop_
_entity.id
_entity.type
_entity.pdbx_description
1 polymer ?
#
loop_
_entity_poly.entity_id
_entity_poly.type
_entity_poly.pdbx_seq_one_letter_code
_entity_poly.pdbx_strand_id
1 'polypeptide(L)'
;MKFKQFTVATCFSSFMLPHVLFIKELEARKKATMSCCLAWNISLFPDAEQEDHIERIWKMVEADNQKSPLAGLEQGFKHELRMLIAQKQDLFPWTHTSIPTADLVGADVHDVLRIANGSGTTEEIPILAWPNPTGLPLIIEHLRGIQSDTAAQVGLLEQASSTPGTFTDIEATQMTTAYCVQRADLVSYQRILTVWRDTQAAASVKRVITHWLGVLDEIQANTIAVLTILVSCR
;
A
#
# COMPACT_ATOMS: atom_id res chain seq x y z
N MET A 1 24.77 4.11 3.52
CA MET A 1 23.60 3.57 4.26
C MET A 1 23.30 2.18 3.73
N LYS A 2 22.91 1.21 4.57
CA LYS A 2 22.34 -0.05 4.08
C LYS A 2 20.83 0.12 4.04
N PHE A 3 20.25 0.22 2.85
CA PHE A 3 18.79 0.28 2.70
C PHE A 3 18.22 -1.12 2.80
N LYS A 4 17.10 -1.26 3.52
CA LYS A 4 16.30 -2.49 3.50
C LYS A 4 15.84 -2.72 2.06
N GLN A 5 16.15 -3.88 1.51
CA GLN A 5 15.67 -4.25 0.19
C GLN A 5 14.20 -4.69 0.31
N PHE A 6 13.35 -4.09 -0.51
CA PHE A 6 11.95 -4.42 -0.60
C PHE A 6 11.70 -5.22 -1.87
N THR A 7 11.09 -6.39 -1.71
CA THR A 7 10.61 -7.20 -2.83
C THR A 7 9.29 -6.64 -3.37
N VAL A 8 8.92 -7.03 -4.58
CA VAL A 8 7.61 -6.70 -5.17
C VAL A 8 6.48 -7.23 -4.28
N ALA A 9 6.68 -8.41 -3.66
CA ALA A 9 5.74 -8.98 -2.70
C ALA A 9 5.54 -8.07 -1.47
N THR A 10 6.63 -7.51 -0.92
CA THR A 10 6.52 -6.57 0.20
C THR A 10 5.82 -5.26 -0.21
N CYS A 11 6.10 -4.75 -1.42
CA CYS A 11 5.42 -3.56 -1.95
C CYS A 11 3.91 -3.81 -2.08
N PHE A 12 3.53 -4.95 -2.66
CA PHE A 12 2.13 -5.34 -2.82
C PHE A 12 1.43 -5.57 -1.48
N SER A 13 2.09 -6.21 -0.52
CA SER A 13 1.54 -6.39 0.83
C SER A 13 1.17 -5.05 1.45
N SER A 14 2.06 -4.06 1.35
CA SER A 14 1.86 -2.70 1.88
C SER A 14 0.73 -1.96 1.16
N PHE A 15 0.62 -2.13 -0.16
CA PHE A 15 -0.47 -1.59 -0.98
C PHE A 15 -1.84 -2.21 -0.63
N MET A 16 -1.88 -3.52 -0.41
CA MET A 16 -3.11 -4.31 -0.23
C MET A 16 -3.66 -4.22 1.20
N LEU A 17 -2.78 -4.15 2.20
CA LEU A 17 -3.12 -4.12 3.62
C LEU A 17 -4.29 -3.18 3.99
N PRO A 18 -4.35 -1.90 3.58
CA PRO A 18 -5.44 -1.01 3.98
C PRO A 18 -6.82 -1.49 3.55
N HIS A 19 -6.90 -2.30 2.49
CA HIS A 19 -8.14 -2.81 1.91
C HIS A 19 -8.65 -4.09 2.57
N VAL A 20 -7.82 -4.76 3.38
CA VAL A 20 -8.23 -5.95 4.16
C VAL A 20 -8.38 -5.69 5.65
N LEU A 21 -7.86 -4.55 6.12
CA LEU A 21 -7.95 -4.14 7.52
C LEU A 21 -9.41 -4.01 7.98
N PHE A 22 -9.72 -4.63 9.12
CA PHE A 22 -11.03 -4.64 9.79
C PHE A 22 -12.17 -5.28 8.97
N ILE A 23 -11.87 -6.11 7.97
CA ILE A 23 -12.86 -6.95 7.30
C ILE A 23 -12.95 -8.30 8.02
N LYS A 24 -14.14 -8.68 8.50
CA LYS A 24 -14.30 -9.85 9.41
C LYS A 24 -14.24 -11.16 8.65
N GLU A 25 -14.93 -11.21 7.52
CA GLU A 25 -15.09 -12.40 6.72
C GLU A 25 -13.82 -12.65 5.88
N LEU A 26 -13.22 -13.84 6.03
CA LEU A 26 -12.04 -14.23 5.26
C LEU A 26 -12.30 -14.16 3.75
N GLU A 27 -13.48 -14.60 3.29
CA GLU A 27 -13.84 -14.55 1.88
C GLU A 27 -13.94 -13.12 1.34
N ALA A 28 -14.39 -12.16 2.16
CA ALA A 28 -14.37 -10.74 1.79
C ALA A 28 -12.94 -10.20 1.70
N ARG A 29 -12.04 -10.61 2.62
CA ARG A 29 -10.61 -10.25 2.53
C ARG A 29 -9.93 -10.84 1.30
N LYS A 30 -10.19 -12.11 0.97
CA LYS A 30 -9.69 -12.75 -0.25
C LYS A 30 -10.14 -11.98 -1.51
N LYS A 31 -11.41 -11.58 -1.57
CA LYS A 31 -11.93 -10.76 -2.69
C LYS A 31 -11.23 -9.41 -2.80
N ALA A 32 -11.00 -8.74 -1.67
CA ALA A 32 -10.24 -7.49 -1.65
C ALA A 32 -8.78 -7.70 -2.13
N THR A 33 -8.10 -8.75 -1.64
CA THR A 33 -6.75 -9.12 -2.11
C THR A 33 -6.71 -9.40 -3.61
N MET A 34 -7.69 -10.14 -4.15
CA MET A 34 -7.81 -10.38 -5.58
C MET A 34 -8.03 -9.09 -6.38
N SER A 35 -8.89 -8.19 -5.88
CA SER A 35 -9.15 -6.90 -6.54
C SER A 35 -7.90 -6.02 -6.56
N CYS A 36 -7.14 -5.98 -5.46
CA CYS A 36 -5.83 -5.33 -5.40
C CYS A 36 -4.84 -5.95 -6.40
N CYS A 37 -4.81 -7.27 -6.53
CA CYS A 37 -3.94 -7.97 -7.48
C CYS A 37 -4.29 -7.64 -8.94
N LEU A 38 -5.58 -7.63 -9.28
CA LEU A 38 -6.07 -7.22 -10.60
C LEU A 38 -5.67 -5.77 -10.89
N ALA A 39 -5.97 -4.85 -9.98
CA ALA A 39 -5.62 -3.43 -10.12
C ALA A 39 -4.11 -3.22 -10.26
N TRP A 40 -3.30 -3.95 -9.49
CA TRP A 40 -1.85 -3.92 -9.60
C TRP A 40 -1.38 -4.27 -11.02
N ASN A 41 -1.89 -5.35 -11.59
CA ASN A 41 -1.52 -5.77 -12.94
C ASN A 41 -2.08 -4.86 -14.03
N ILE A 42 -3.32 -4.38 -13.89
CA ILE A 42 -3.92 -3.45 -14.87
C ILE A 42 -3.13 -2.14 -14.91
N SER A 43 -2.65 -1.65 -13.76
CA SER A 43 -1.85 -0.42 -13.66
C SER A 43 -0.50 -0.48 -14.39
N LEU A 44 -0.10 -1.65 -14.89
CA LEU A 44 1.11 -1.82 -15.70
C LEU A 44 0.88 -1.49 -17.18
N PHE A 45 -0.37 -1.45 -17.62
CA PHE A 45 -0.75 -1.06 -18.97
C PHE A 45 -0.85 0.47 -19.10
N PRO A 46 -0.64 1.03 -20.30
CA PRO A 46 -0.87 2.45 -20.56
C PRO A 46 -2.31 2.86 -20.20
N ASP A 47 -2.50 4.09 -19.72
CA ASP A 47 -3.81 4.59 -19.26
C ASP A 47 -4.93 4.43 -20.31
N ALA A 48 -4.59 4.59 -21.60
CA ALA A 48 -5.52 4.42 -22.70
C ALA A 48 -6.07 2.99 -22.85
N GLU A 49 -5.37 1.98 -22.33
CA GLU A 49 -5.72 0.56 -22.42
C GLU A 49 -6.36 0.02 -21.13
N GLN A 50 -6.20 0.71 -20.00
CA GLN A 50 -6.64 0.20 -18.70
C GLN A 50 -8.15 -0.04 -18.63
N GLU A 51 -8.96 0.85 -19.21
CA GLU A 51 -10.42 0.70 -19.22
C GLU A 51 -10.86 -0.53 -20.03
N ASP A 52 -10.19 -0.81 -21.15
CA ASP A 52 -10.43 -2.02 -21.96
C ASP A 52 -10.11 -3.29 -21.16
N HIS A 53 -9.07 -3.26 -20.33
CA HIS A 53 -8.73 -4.38 -19.44
C HIS A 53 -9.78 -4.58 -18.35
N ILE A 54 -10.25 -3.51 -17.71
CA ILE A 54 -11.34 -3.57 -16.72
C ILE A 54 -12.60 -4.18 -17.34
N GLU A 55 -12.97 -3.73 -18.54
CA GLU A 55 -14.14 -4.23 -19.28
C GLU A 55 -14.02 -5.73 -19.61
N ARG A 56 -12.85 -6.17 -20.08
CA ARG A 56 -12.62 -7.58 -20.41
C ARG A 56 -12.74 -8.47 -19.18
N ILE A 57 -12.19 -8.04 -18.04
CA ILE A 57 -12.28 -8.81 -16.78
C ILE A 57 -13.74 -8.90 -16.34
N TRP A 58 -14.52 -7.82 -16.42
CA TRP A 58 -15.94 -7.86 -16.09
C TRP A 58 -16.69 -8.86 -16.97
N LYS A 59 -16.46 -8.85 -18.29
CA LYS A 59 -17.08 -9.82 -19.21
C LYS A 59 -16.73 -11.27 -18.91
N MET A 60 -15.50 -11.54 -18.46
CA MET A 60 -15.11 -12.88 -18.01
C MET A 60 -15.89 -13.30 -16.77
N VAL A 61 -15.98 -12.40 -15.77
CA VAL A 61 -16.76 -12.64 -14.55
C VAL A 61 -18.24 -12.85 -14.87
N GLU A 62 -18.82 -12.08 -15.79
CA GLU A 62 -20.21 -12.23 -16.22
C GLU A 62 -20.44 -13.59 -16.91
N ALA A 63 -19.53 -14.00 -17.80
CA ALA A 63 -19.62 -15.28 -18.50
C ALA A 63 -19.51 -16.50 -17.56
N ASP A 64 -18.69 -16.40 -16.51
CA ASP A 64 -18.49 -17.47 -15.53
C ASP A 64 -19.65 -17.58 -14.51
N ASN A 65 -20.50 -16.55 -14.40
CA ASN A 65 -21.62 -16.53 -13.47
C ASN A 65 -22.91 -17.05 -14.12
N GLN A 66 -23.53 -18.06 -13.51
CA GLN A 66 -24.80 -18.62 -13.97
C GLN A 66 -26.02 -17.70 -13.76
N LYS A 67 -25.87 -16.64 -12.96
CA LYS A 67 -26.94 -15.69 -12.63
C LYS A 67 -26.57 -14.31 -13.12
N SER A 68 -27.55 -13.58 -13.63
CA SER A 68 -27.37 -12.17 -13.97
C SER A 68 -26.86 -11.38 -12.76
N PRO A 69 -25.88 -10.49 -12.95
CA PRO A 69 -25.32 -9.70 -11.87
C PRO A 69 -26.40 -8.79 -11.25
N LEU A 70 -26.28 -8.55 -9.95
CA LEU A 70 -27.14 -7.60 -9.25
C LEU A 70 -26.99 -6.20 -9.84
N ALA A 71 -28.08 -5.43 -9.86
CA ALA A 71 -28.05 -4.05 -10.32
C ALA A 71 -26.97 -3.23 -9.56
N GLY A 72 -26.12 -2.52 -10.30
CA GLY A 72 -25.04 -1.70 -9.75
C GLY A 72 -23.75 -2.46 -9.43
N LEU A 73 -23.72 -3.80 -9.50
CA LEU A 73 -22.51 -4.58 -9.21
C LEU A 73 -21.37 -4.27 -10.18
N GLU A 74 -21.67 -4.17 -11.47
CA GLU A 74 -20.70 -3.79 -12.51
C GLU A 74 -20.07 -2.43 -12.22
N GLN A 75 -20.90 -1.43 -11.94
CA GLN A 75 -20.47 -0.06 -11.69
C GLN A 75 -19.59 0.02 -10.44
N GLY A 76 -19.99 -0.70 -9.37
CA GLY A 76 -19.20 -0.81 -8.15
C GLY A 76 -17.84 -1.46 -8.39
N PHE A 77 -17.81 -2.60 -9.07
CA PHE A 77 -16.58 -3.32 -9.42
C PHE A 77 -15.62 -2.45 -10.25
N LYS A 78 -16.12 -1.82 -11.32
CA LYS A 78 -15.30 -0.96 -12.18
C LYS A 78 -14.78 0.27 -11.42
N HIS A 79 -15.61 0.88 -10.59
CA HIS A 79 -15.19 2.03 -9.78
C HIS A 79 -14.10 1.65 -8.78
N GLU A 80 -14.24 0.52 -8.08
CA GLU A 80 -13.24 -0.01 -7.16
C GLU A 80 -11.91 -0.26 -7.87
N LEU A 81 -11.91 -0.94 -9.03
CA LEU A 81 -10.68 -1.16 -9.78
C LEU A 81 -10.01 0.15 -10.22
N ARG A 82 -10.76 1.14 -10.71
CA ARG A 82 -10.18 2.44 -11.09
C ARG A 82 -9.52 3.14 -9.89
N MET A 83 -10.18 3.12 -8.74
CA MET A 83 -9.61 3.69 -7.50
C MET A 83 -8.31 2.99 -7.09
N LEU A 84 -8.29 1.66 -7.14
CA LEU A 84 -7.11 0.87 -6.79
C LEU A 84 -5.97 1.05 -7.80
N ILE A 85 -6.26 1.16 -9.09
CA ILE A 85 -5.26 1.43 -10.15
C ILE A 85 -4.60 2.78 -9.91
N ALA A 86 -5.41 3.83 -9.73
CA ALA A 86 -4.90 5.18 -9.46
C ALA A 86 -4.06 5.21 -8.17
N GLN A 87 -4.49 4.50 -7.12
CA GLN A 87 -3.73 4.41 -5.88
C GLN A 87 -2.40 3.66 -6.07
N LYS A 88 -2.37 2.56 -6.83
CA LYS A 88 -1.11 1.87 -7.15
C LYS A 88 -0.17 2.81 -7.90
N GLN A 89 -0.65 3.50 -8.93
CA GLN A 89 0.16 4.44 -9.71
C GLN A 89 0.72 5.58 -8.85
N ASP A 90 -0.05 6.11 -7.90
CA ASP A 90 0.42 7.14 -6.95
C ASP A 90 1.48 6.61 -5.98
N LEU A 91 1.27 5.43 -5.39
CA LEU A 91 2.15 4.89 -4.36
C LEU A 91 3.42 4.22 -4.92
N PHE A 92 3.28 3.51 -6.04
CA PHE A 92 4.33 2.69 -6.67
C PHE A 92 4.45 2.95 -8.19
N PRO A 93 4.76 4.20 -8.61
CA PRO A 93 4.80 4.58 -10.02
C PRO A 93 5.87 3.83 -10.82
N TRP A 94 6.99 3.47 -10.19
CA TRP A 94 8.14 2.82 -10.87
C TRP A 94 8.17 1.30 -10.72
N THR A 95 7.20 0.70 -10.04
CA THR A 95 7.15 -0.76 -9.88
C THR A 95 6.40 -1.37 -11.06
N HIS A 96 7.16 -1.84 -12.05
CA HIS A 96 6.64 -2.40 -13.30
C HIS A 96 6.56 -3.94 -13.33
N THR A 97 6.58 -4.57 -12.15
CA THR A 97 6.54 -6.03 -12.04
C THR A 97 5.12 -6.52 -11.79
N SER A 98 4.67 -7.46 -12.62
CA SER A 98 3.38 -8.14 -12.45
C SER A 98 3.36 -9.07 -11.25
N ILE A 99 2.18 -9.28 -10.69
CA ILE A 99 1.91 -10.27 -9.65
C ILE A 99 0.88 -11.24 -10.21
N PRO A 100 1.32 -12.39 -10.77
CA PRO A 100 0.40 -13.34 -11.39
C PRO A 100 -0.71 -13.82 -10.46
N THR A 101 -0.36 -14.10 -9.20
CA THR A 101 -1.32 -14.57 -8.19
C THR A 101 -0.97 -14.01 -6.83
N ALA A 102 -2.02 -13.58 -6.11
CA ALA A 102 -1.96 -13.27 -4.70
C ALA A 102 -3.19 -13.87 -4.01
N ASP A 103 -2.96 -14.69 -3.00
CA ASP A 103 -4.02 -15.34 -2.23
C ASP A 103 -3.83 -15.12 -0.74
N LEU A 104 -4.97 -14.96 -0.04
CA LEU A 104 -4.99 -14.81 1.41
C LEU A 104 -5.51 -16.11 2.04
N VAL A 105 -4.68 -16.74 2.86
CA VAL A 105 -5.01 -17.98 3.57
C VAL A 105 -5.22 -17.64 5.05
N GLY A 106 -6.36 -18.03 5.60
CA GLY A 106 -6.57 -17.91 7.05
C GLY A 106 -5.66 -18.90 7.78
N ALA A 107 -4.76 -18.40 8.62
CA ALA A 107 -4.08 -19.21 9.63
C ALA A 107 -4.50 -18.69 11.00
N ASP A 108 -4.75 -19.60 11.95
CA ASP A 108 -5.52 -19.37 13.19
C ASP A 108 -5.30 -18.01 13.88
N VAL A 109 -4.05 -17.53 13.94
CA VAL A 109 -3.67 -16.27 14.61
C VAL A 109 -3.56 -15.07 13.64
N HIS A 110 -3.10 -15.29 12.41
CA HIS A 110 -2.90 -14.26 11.38
C HIS A 110 -3.23 -14.82 10.00
N ASP A 111 -3.77 -13.98 9.11
CA ASP A 111 -3.85 -14.39 7.71
C ASP A 111 -2.44 -14.44 7.11
N VAL A 112 -2.22 -15.32 6.14
CA VAL A 112 -0.97 -15.41 5.38
C VAL A 112 -1.25 -15.00 3.95
N LEU A 113 -0.58 -13.96 3.48
CA LEU A 113 -0.59 -13.53 2.10
C LEU A 113 0.48 -14.29 1.34
N ARG A 114 0.07 -15.03 0.33
CA ARG A 114 0.92 -15.77 -0.59
C ARG A 114 1.00 -15.02 -1.90
N ILE A 115 2.20 -14.73 -2.37
CA ILE A 115 2.43 -13.95 -3.59
C ILE A 115 3.38 -14.73 -4.49
N ALA A 116 2.91 -15.10 -5.68
CA ALA A 116 3.79 -15.63 -6.72
C ALA A 116 4.41 -14.45 -7.49
N ASN A 117 5.73 -14.42 -7.63
CA ASN A 117 6.45 -13.33 -8.31
C ASN A 117 6.84 -13.68 -9.77
N GLY A 118 6.13 -14.62 -10.40
CA GLY A 118 6.37 -15.05 -11.80
C GLY A 118 7.64 -15.88 -12.03
N SER A 119 8.56 -15.93 -11.05
CA SER A 119 9.78 -16.74 -11.10
C SER A 119 9.60 -18.20 -10.65
N GLY A 120 8.37 -18.59 -10.29
CA GLY A 120 8.05 -19.89 -9.69
C GLY A 120 8.28 -19.96 -8.18
N THR A 121 8.73 -18.85 -7.55
CA THR A 121 8.80 -18.72 -6.09
C THR A 121 7.57 -18.02 -5.53
N THR A 122 7.08 -18.52 -4.40
CA THR A 122 5.98 -17.91 -3.63
C THR A 122 6.55 -17.32 -2.34
N GLU A 123 6.33 -16.02 -2.14
CA GLU A 123 6.64 -15.35 -0.88
C GLU A 123 5.41 -15.40 0.04
N GLU A 124 5.62 -15.77 1.31
CA GLU A 124 4.58 -15.78 2.33
C GLU A 124 4.81 -14.62 3.31
N ILE A 125 3.79 -13.78 3.48
CA ILE A 125 3.84 -12.59 4.34
C ILE A 125 2.69 -12.67 5.35
N PRO A 126 2.96 -12.62 6.67
CA PRO A 126 1.89 -12.60 7.66
C PRO A 126 1.16 -11.25 7.62
N ILE A 127 -0.17 -11.30 7.61
CA ILE A 127 -1.07 -10.15 7.57
C ILE A 127 -1.89 -10.08 8.86
N LEU A 128 -1.76 -8.96 9.55
CA LEU A 128 -2.59 -8.63 10.70
C LEU A 128 -3.80 -7.79 10.25
N ALA A 129 -4.87 -8.46 9.81
CA ALA A 129 -6.09 -7.79 9.37
C ALA A 129 -6.86 -7.08 10.51
N TRP A 130 -6.60 -7.47 11.77
CA TRP A 130 -7.29 -6.97 12.97
C TRP A 130 -6.30 -6.51 14.03
N PRO A 131 -5.63 -5.37 13.83
CA PRO A 131 -4.68 -4.87 14.81
C PRO A 131 -5.41 -4.45 16.08
N ASN A 132 -4.85 -4.85 17.23
CA ASN A 132 -5.42 -4.57 18.55
C ASN A 132 -5.08 -3.13 18.99
N PRO A 133 -6.06 -2.33 19.46
CA PRO A 133 -5.81 -0.99 20.02
C PRO A 133 -4.75 -0.91 21.11
N THR A 134 -4.47 -2.01 21.82
CA THR A 134 -3.36 -2.08 22.80
C THR A 134 -1.99 -1.90 22.15
N GLY A 135 -1.88 -2.08 20.83
CA GLY A 135 -0.68 -1.81 20.05
C GLY A 135 -0.43 -0.32 19.75
N LEU A 136 -1.32 0.59 20.15
CA LEU A 136 -1.17 2.03 19.90
C LEU A 136 0.18 2.61 20.36
N PRO A 137 0.73 2.27 21.54
CA PRO A 137 2.06 2.76 21.95
C PRO A 137 3.18 2.35 20.98
N LEU A 138 3.12 1.13 20.43
CA LEU A 138 4.12 0.63 19.47
C LEU A 138 4.03 1.36 18.14
N ILE A 139 2.81 1.60 17.64
CA ILE A 139 2.60 2.42 16.43
C ILE A 139 3.13 3.83 16.66
N ILE A 140 2.82 4.45 17.80
CA ILE A 140 3.30 5.79 18.16
C ILE A 140 4.82 5.89 18.17
N GLU A 141 5.50 4.92 18.79
CA GLU A 141 6.96 4.88 18.83
C GLU A 141 7.56 4.75 17.42
N HIS A 142 7.00 3.85 16.61
CA HIS A 142 7.43 3.66 15.24
C HIS A 142 7.23 4.91 14.36
N LEU A 143 6.06 5.55 14.45
CA LEU A 143 5.75 6.78 13.72
C LEU A 143 6.66 7.94 14.15
N ARG A 144 7.03 8.03 15.43
CA ARG A 144 8.01 9.01 15.91
C ARG A 144 9.37 8.82 15.24
N GLY A 145 9.82 7.57 15.12
CA GLY A 145 11.04 7.22 14.40
C GLY A 145 10.97 7.67 12.94
N ILE A 146 9.92 7.29 12.24
CA ILE A 146 9.72 7.67 10.83
C ILE A 146 9.68 9.20 10.65
N GLN A 147 8.96 9.93 11.52
CA GLN A 147 8.87 11.39 11.47
C GLN A 147 10.25 12.04 11.59
N SER A 148 11.05 11.61 12.57
CA SER A 148 12.40 12.11 12.79
C SER A 148 13.32 11.79 11.60
N ASP A 149 13.32 10.52 11.15
CA ASP A 149 14.21 10.05 10.10
C ASP A 149 13.90 10.69 8.75
N THR A 150 12.61 10.80 8.39
CA THR A 150 12.18 11.39 7.11
C THR A 150 12.50 12.88 7.07
N ALA A 151 12.26 13.61 8.17
CA ALA A 151 12.60 15.03 8.25
C ALA A 151 14.12 15.27 8.13
N ALA A 152 14.94 14.44 8.79
CA ALA A 152 16.39 14.50 8.66
C ALA A 152 16.84 14.17 7.22
N GLN A 153 16.19 13.20 6.57
CA GLN A 153 16.54 12.80 5.21
C GLN A 153 16.29 13.92 4.19
N VAL A 154 15.22 14.71 4.32
CA VAL A 154 14.97 15.87 3.45
C VAL A 154 16.19 16.79 3.42
N GLY A 155 16.66 17.22 4.60
CA GLY A 155 17.81 18.14 4.68
C GLY A 155 19.11 17.54 4.14
N LEU A 156 19.35 16.24 4.38
CA LEU A 156 20.52 15.55 3.81
C LEU A 156 20.45 15.45 2.28
N LEU A 157 19.28 15.17 1.72
CA LEU A 157 19.08 15.06 0.27
C LEU A 157 19.15 16.41 -0.43
N GLU A 158 18.61 17.47 0.15
CA GLU A 158 18.74 18.83 -0.39
C GLU A 158 20.21 19.24 -0.49
N GLN A 159 21.01 18.98 0.55
CA GLN A 159 22.46 19.24 0.53
C GLN A 159 23.18 18.38 -0.52
N ALA A 160 22.85 17.09 -0.58
CA ALA A 160 23.45 16.15 -1.53
C ALA A 160 23.11 16.45 -2.99
N SER A 161 21.89 16.94 -3.27
CA SER A 161 21.42 17.27 -4.62
C SER A 161 22.23 18.38 -5.31
N SER A 162 22.96 19.18 -4.53
CA SER A 162 23.85 20.23 -5.06
C SER A 162 25.17 19.68 -5.63
N THR A 163 25.44 18.38 -5.47
CA THR A 163 26.65 17.72 -5.97
C THR A 163 26.26 16.60 -6.95
N PRO A 164 26.62 16.72 -8.25
CA PRO A 164 26.32 15.68 -9.25
C PRO A 164 26.97 14.34 -8.89
N GLY A 165 26.24 13.23 -9.02
CA GLY A 165 26.74 11.88 -8.77
C GLY A 165 26.82 11.46 -7.29
N THR A 166 26.15 12.18 -6.38
CA THR A 166 26.18 11.86 -4.94
C THR A 166 25.56 10.51 -4.59
N PHE A 167 24.65 9.99 -5.41
CA PHE A 167 24.05 8.68 -5.24
C PHE A 167 24.31 7.82 -6.46
N THR A 168 24.58 6.53 -6.23
CA THR A 168 24.51 5.55 -7.31
C THR A 168 23.05 5.30 -7.70
N ASP A 169 22.79 4.92 -8.96
CA ASP A 169 21.43 4.57 -9.43
C ASP A 169 20.77 3.49 -8.57
N ILE A 170 21.57 2.55 -8.05
CA ILE A 170 21.13 1.47 -7.17
C ILE A 170 20.64 2.02 -5.84
N GLU A 171 21.41 2.92 -5.21
CA GLU A 171 21.02 3.55 -3.94
C GLU A 171 19.79 4.42 -4.12
N ALA A 172 19.75 5.24 -5.17
CA ALA A 172 18.58 6.07 -5.49
C ALA A 172 17.33 5.20 -5.69
N THR A 173 17.45 4.06 -6.37
CA THR A 173 16.35 3.11 -6.57
C THR A 173 15.91 2.48 -5.26
N GLN A 174 16.84 1.99 -4.42
CA GLN A 174 16.50 1.40 -3.12
C GLN A 174 15.82 2.40 -2.19
N MET A 175 16.31 3.64 -2.13
CA MET A 175 15.69 4.72 -1.36
C MET A 175 14.28 5.02 -1.86
N THR A 176 14.13 5.14 -3.17
CA THR A 176 12.84 5.42 -3.80
C THR A 176 11.81 4.36 -3.43
N THR A 177 12.16 3.07 -3.57
CA THR A 177 11.26 1.97 -3.19
C THR A 177 10.94 1.99 -1.69
N ALA A 178 11.92 2.25 -0.83
CA ALA A 178 11.69 2.33 0.61
C ALA A 178 10.68 3.42 0.98
N TYR A 179 10.78 4.61 0.37
CA TYR A 179 9.85 5.71 0.58
C TYR A 179 8.47 5.47 -0.06
N CYS A 180 8.39 4.75 -1.18
CA CYS A 180 7.10 4.26 -1.71
C CYS A 180 6.40 3.31 -0.73
N VAL A 181 7.13 2.34 -0.17
CA VAL A 181 6.59 1.42 0.84
C VAL A 181 6.15 2.18 2.09
N GLN A 182 6.96 3.12 2.58
CA GLN A 182 6.59 3.99 3.69
C GLN A 182 5.26 4.71 3.42
N ARG A 183 5.08 5.33 2.24
CA ARG A 183 3.80 5.98 1.88
C ARG A 183 2.63 5.00 1.91
N ALA A 184 2.80 3.79 1.40
CA ALA A 184 1.76 2.77 1.43
C ALA A 184 1.41 2.34 2.88
N ASP A 185 2.41 2.17 3.73
CA ASP A 185 2.21 1.87 5.15
C ASP A 185 1.47 3.00 5.89
N LEU A 186 1.73 4.28 5.55
CA LEU A 186 1.00 5.41 6.14
C LEU A 186 -0.51 5.35 5.86
N VAL A 187 -0.93 4.86 4.69
CA VAL A 187 -2.36 4.64 4.38
C VAL A 187 -2.96 3.59 5.34
N SER A 188 -2.21 2.52 5.62
CA SER A 188 -2.62 1.51 6.60
C SER A 188 -2.72 2.10 8.01
N TYR A 189 -1.71 2.86 8.45
CA TYR A 189 -1.74 3.51 9.76
C TYR A 189 -2.89 4.51 9.87
N GLN A 190 -3.17 5.28 8.82
CA GLN A 190 -4.30 6.21 8.78
C GLN A 190 -5.63 5.47 8.98
N ARG A 191 -5.80 4.32 8.31
CA ARG A 191 -6.98 3.47 8.47
C ARG A 191 -7.10 2.93 9.89
N ILE A 192 -6.02 2.39 10.44
CA ILE A 192 -5.97 1.84 11.81
C ILE A 192 -6.34 2.90 12.83
N LEU A 193 -5.65 4.04 12.81
CA LEU A 193 -5.86 5.12 13.75
C LEU A 193 -7.27 5.70 13.63
N THR A 194 -7.81 5.85 12.42
CA THR A 194 -9.18 6.33 12.22
C THR A 194 -10.20 5.39 12.87
N VAL A 195 -10.13 4.09 12.59
CA VAL A 195 -11.03 3.09 13.18
C VAL A 195 -10.90 3.04 14.70
N TRP A 196 -9.68 3.07 15.23
CA TRP A 196 -9.46 3.09 16.67
C TRP A 196 -10.02 4.36 17.31
N ARG A 197 -9.78 5.55 16.73
CA ARG A 197 -10.34 6.82 17.23
C ARG A 197 -11.86 6.76 17.32
N ASP A 198 -12.51 6.25 16.28
CA ASP A 198 -13.96 6.24 16.17
C ASP A 198 -14.60 5.25 17.16
N THR A 199 -13.86 4.20 17.54
CA THR A 199 -14.28 3.18 18.53
C THR A 199 -13.91 3.51 19.98
N GLN A 200 -13.03 4.49 20.23
CA GLN A 200 -12.66 4.87 21.59
C GLN A 200 -13.82 5.58 22.34
N ALA A 201 -13.97 5.30 23.63
CA ALA A 201 -14.89 6.05 24.50
C ALA A 201 -14.22 7.30 25.12
N ALA A 202 -12.96 7.18 25.53
CA ALA A 202 -12.27 8.23 26.26
C ALA A 202 -11.80 9.39 25.36
N ALA A 203 -12.22 10.62 25.68
CA ALA A 203 -11.85 11.81 24.92
C ALA A 203 -10.34 12.12 24.94
N SER A 204 -9.62 11.72 26.00
CA SER A 204 -8.16 11.83 26.06
C SER A 204 -7.49 10.96 24.99
N VAL A 205 -7.91 9.70 24.85
CA VAL A 205 -7.35 8.77 23.85
C VAL A 205 -7.70 9.22 22.43
N LYS A 206 -8.93 9.69 22.20
CA LYS A 206 -9.31 10.29 20.90
C LYS A 206 -8.41 11.46 20.49
N ARG A 207 -8.08 12.35 21.45
CA ARG A 207 -7.17 13.48 21.21
C ARG A 207 -5.76 13.00 20.85
N VAL A 208 -5.23 12.00 21.56
CA VAL A 208 -3.92 11.41 21.25
C VAL A 208 -3.92 10.83 19.83
N ILE A 209 -4.93 10.02 19.47
CA ILE A 209 -5.01 9.43 18.13
C ILE A 209 -5.16 10.53 17.06
N THR A 210 -5.94 11.58 17.32
CA THR A 210 -6.12 12.71 16.40
C THR A 210 -4.81 13.45 16.15
N HIS A 211 -3.99 13.65 17.19
CA HIS A 211 -2.66 14.22 17.03
C HIS A 211 -1.79 13.35 16.10
N TRP A 212 -1.77 12.04 16.32
CA TRP A 212 -0.98 11.12 15.49
C TRP A 212 -1.49 11.00 14.05
N LEU A 213 -2.80 11.16 13.81
CA LEU A 213 -3.31 11.30 12.44
C LEU A 213 -2.71 12.54 11.75
N GLY A 214 -2.59 13.67 12.44
CA GLY A 214 -1.91 14.86 11.90
C GLY A 214 -0.41 14.61 11.65
N VAL A 215 0.26 13.84 12.52
CA VAL A 215 1.68 13.46 12.30
C VAL A 215 1.84 12.60 11.04
N LEU A 216 0.87 11.75 10.68
CA LEU A 216 0.92 11.01 9.41
C LEU A 216 0.94 11.95 8.20
N ASP A 217 0.17 13.04 8.23
CA ASP A 217 0.15 14.03 7.16
C ASP A 217 1.51 14.74 7.02
N GLU A 218 2.16 15.06 8.14
CA GLU A 218 3.52 15.62 8.16
C GLU A 218 4.55 14.64 7.56
N ILE A 219 4.51 13.37 7.97
CA ILE A 219 5.40 12.34 7.43
C ILE A 219 5.17 12.19 5.92
N GLN A 220 3.91 12.16 5.49
CA GLN A 220 3.55 12.05 4.07
C GLN A 220 4.14 13.21 3.26
N ALA A 221 3.98 14.45 3.74
CA ALA A 221 4.53 15.63 3.08
C ALA A 221 6.06 15.55 2.92
N ASN A 222 6.77 15.20 3.99
CA ASN A 222 8.22 15.05 3.94
C ASN A 222 8.64 13.88 3.03
N THR A 223 7.89 12.79 3.02
CA THR A 223 8.17 11.64 2.14
C THR A 223 8.03 12.01 0.67
N ILE A 224 7.01 12.80 0.32
CA ILE A 224 6.82 13.34 -1.05
C ILE A 224 7.99 14.26 -1.43
N ALA A 225 8.45 15.11 -0.52
CA ALA A 225 9.62 15.96 -0.76
C ALA A 225 10.88 15.13 -1.04
N VAL A 226 11.14 14.10 -0.23
CA VAL A 226 12.25 13.16 -0.46
C VAL A 226 12.15 12.50 -1.84
N LEU A 227 10.99 11.96 -2.20
CA LEU A 227 10.80 11.32 -3.50
C LEU A 227 11.00 12.31 -4.66
N THR A 228 10.52 13.54 -4.52
CA THR A 228 10.69 14.59 -5.54
C THR A 228 12.17 14.90 -5.77
N ILE A 229 12.95 15.03 -4.70
CA ILE A 229 14.41 15.25 -4.79
C ILE A 229 15.08 14.04 -5.47
N LEU A 230 14.76 12.82 -5.03
CA LEU A 230 15.34 11.60 -5.59
C LEU A 230 15.04 11.44 -7.10
N VAL A 231 13.85 11.83 -7.56
CA VAL A 231 13.48 11.82 -8.97
C VAL A 231 14.25 12.87 -9.76
N SER A 232 14.45 14.06 -9.20
CA SER A 232 15.20 15.14 -9.85
C SER A 232 16.71 14.88 -9.98
N CYS A 233 17.24 13.96 -9.16
CA CYS A 233 18.65 13.57 -9.18
C CYS A 233 18.98 12.43 -10.15
N ARG A 234 17.98 11.83 -10.81
CA ARG A 234 18.14 10.81 -11.85
C ARG A 234 18.22 11.45 -13.23
#